data_AF-A0A6V7VJ19-F1
#
_entry.id   AF-A0A6V7VJ19-F1
#
_cell.length_a   1.000
_cell.length_b   1.000
_cell.length_c   1.000
_cell.angle_alpha   90.00
_cell.angle_beta   90.00
_cell.angle_gamma   90.00
#
_symmetry.space_group_name_H-M   'P 1'
#
loop_
_entity.id
_entity.type
_entity.pdbx_description
1 polymer ?
#
loop_
_entity_poly.entity_id
_entity_poly.type
_entity_poly.pdbx_seq_one_letter_code
_entity_poly.pdbx_strand_id
1 'polypeptide(L)'
;MLSLHYMHIQPINLRKKHWLLFYIILGFIFILIFIFALINFLKWRNGKEFVFFTSKSEIKQVYINYLGNNDNEFTLQFVSIEEKQFSIKETNNYQQQPSPGFITNCSEPICEGPLAPIYCSGPLISSAWYFGVQHQCPGTKLLFEPNEILKNFRKIIRGKVIKKGDFMQFCEENFANTDYIKPSNLTDWQPNPKNFELINDPKWRKFAVALHQIWPLLTREFIDDVHKNQHFYPVISVPNRFLVPGGFFKVFFYWDTYWILKGLYFSNLIETSYGVLKNFAHLLNYHGFIPNSGNIQLSRRSQPPFFTQMIKDYFDITKNKSFLQEFLPLAEKELKWWNQNRSIIFEFKGKNYLMFQYKTKTNCPRSENFLEDYQLGIQSKQPLFFWSSTASACESGIDFSSRWYNWKNNTENGGVRGGGGGEVK
;
A
#
# COMPACT_ATOMS: atom_id res chain seq x y z
N MET A 1 -36.76 -28.32 42.89
CA MET A 1 -36.04 -29.39 43.60
C MET A 1 -34.55 -29.19 43.37
N LEU A 2 -33.84 -28.77 44.41
CA LEU A 2 -32.38 -28.67 44.46
C LEU A 2 -31.75 -30.06 44.59
N SER A 3 -30.63 -30.32 43.90
CA SER A 3 -29.46 -30.96 44.53
C SER A 3 -28.21 -30.79 43.67
N LEU A 4 -27.15 -30.24 44.25
CA LEU A 4 -25.78 -30.39 43.78
C LEU A 4 -24.90 -30.55 45.02
N HIS A 5 -24.06 -31.59 45.03
CA HIS A 5 -23.18 -31.98 46.13
C HIS A 5 -21.95 -31.06 46.22
N TYR A 6 -21.50 -30.79 47.45
CA TYR A 6 -20.29 -30.05 47.78
C TYR A 6 -19.09 -30.98 48.04
N MET A 7 -17.90 -30.52 47.67
CA MET A 7 -16.60 -31.13 47.99
C MET A 7 -15.96 -30.36 49.15
N HIS A 8 -15.50 -31.09 50.17
CA HIS A 8 -14.90 -30.58 51.41
C HIS A 8 -13.41 -30.20 51.24
N ILE A 9 -13.01 -29.05 51.79
CA ILE A 9 -11.62 -28.74 52.16
C ILE A 9 -11.62 -28.18 53.59
N GLN A 10 -10.75 -28.70 54.47
CA GLN A 10 -10.65 -28.25 55.86
C GLN A 10 -9.77 -27.00 56.03
N PRO A 11 -10.06 -26.10 57.01
CA PRO A 11 -9.32 -24.86 57.20
C PRO A 11 -8.22 -24.96 58.26
N ILE A 12 -7.08 -24.31 57.97
CA ILE A 12 -6.00 -24.05 58.92
C ILE A 12 -6.43 -22.97 59.92
N ASN A 13 -6.13 -23.22 61.19
CA ASN A 13 -6.53 -22.45 62.36
C ASN A 13 -5.74 -21.12 62.47
N LEU A 14 -6.39 -19.96 62.29
CA LEU A 14 -5.81 -18.63 62.57
C LEU A 14 -6.64 -17.88 63.64
N ARG A 15 -5.96 -17.55 64.74
CA ARG A 15 -6.52 -16.99 66.00
C ARG A 15 -7.24 -15.65 65.81
N LYS A 16 -8.34 -15.47 66.56
CA LYS A 16 -9.30 -14.34 66.56
C LYS A 16 -8.73 -12.91 66.68
N LYS A 17 -7.47 -12.70 67.07
CA LYS A 17 -6.86 -11.35 67.16
C LYS A 17 -6.35 -10.80 65.82
N HIS A 18 -6.23 -11.62 64.77
CA HIS A 18 -5.83 -11.18 63.44
C HIS A 18 -7.00 -10.87 62.51
N TRP A 19 -8.23 -11.27 62.85
CA TRP A 19 -9.40 -11.00 62.02
C TRP A 19 -9.79 -9.53 61.99
N LEU A 20 -9.66 -8.79 63.10
CA LEU A 20 -9.92 -7.35 63.12
C LEU A 20 -8.89 -6.60 62.25
N LEU A 21 -7.61 -6.96 62.35
CA LEU A 21 -6.56 -6.39 61.50
C LEU A 21 -6.77 -6.76 60.03
N PHE A 22 -7.17 -8.01 59.74
CA PHE A 22 -7.49 -8.47 58.40
C PHE A 22 -8.69 -7.70 57.80
N TYR A 23 -9.77 -7.48 58.55
CA TYR A 23 -10.91 -6.70 58.07
C TYR A 23 -10.61 -5.20 57.94
N ILE A 24 -9.76 -4.63 58.81
CA ILE A 24 -9.29 -3.24 58.68
C ILE A 24 -8.41 -3.10 57.43
N ILE A 25 -7.50 -4.06 57.19
CA ILE A 25 -6.67 -4.09 55.98
C ILE A 25 -7.54 -4.31 54.74
N LEU A 26 -8.53 -5.21 54.78
CA LEU A 26 -9.48 -5.41 53.68
C LEU A 26 -10.30 -4.15 53.40
N GLY A 27 -10.74 -3.46 54.46
CA GLY A 27 -11.47 -2.18 54.37
C GLY A 27 -10.61 -1.08 53.74
N PHE A 28 -9.34 -0.96 54.16
CA PHE A 28 -8.39 -0.04 53.55
C PHE A 28 -8.09 -0.38 52.09
N ILE A 29 -7.98 -1.67 51.74
CA ILE A 29 -7.81 -2.13 50.37
C ILE A 29 -9.06 -1.79 49.53
N PHE A 30 -10.26 -2.00 50.05
CA PHE A 30 -11.50 -1.64 49.36
C PHE A 30 -11.63 -0.12 49.16
N ILE A 31 -11.26 0.69 50.15
CA ILE A 31 -11.24 2.16 50.03
C ILE A 31 -10.20 2.60 48.99
N LEU A 32 -9.01 2.00 48.98
CA LEU A 32 -7.96 2.30 47.98
C LEU A 32 -8.39 1.88 46.57
N ILE A 33 -9.05 0.72 46.42
CA ILE A 33 -9.62 0.28 45.13
C ILE A 33 -10.73 1.23 44.69
N PHE A 34 -11.60 1.69 45.60
CA PHE A 34 -12.67 2.61 45.27
C PHE A 34 -12.14 4.01 44.91
N ILE A 35 -11.13 4.51 45.62
CA ILE A 35 -10.42 5.76 45.29
C ILE A 35 -9.69 5.61 43.95
N PHE A 36 -9.04 4.48 43.68
CA PHE A 36 -8.38 4.23 42.40
C PHE A 36 -9.39 4.13 41.25
N ALA A 37 -10.53 3.47 41.46
CA ALA A 37 -11.62 3.40 40.50
C ALA A 37 -12.27 4.77 40.27
N LEU A 38 -12.45 5.58 41.32
CA LEU A 38 -12.99 6.94 41.22
C LEU A 38 -12.00 7.90 40.54
N ILE A 39 -10.70 7.79 40.82
CA ILE A 39 -9.64 8.54 40.12
C ILE A 39 -9.60 8.15 38.64
N ASN A 40 -9.71 6.85 38.32
CA ASN A 40 -9.74 6.40 36.93
C ASN A 40 -11.05 6.78 36.23
N PHE A 41 -12.19 6.76 36.91
CA PHE A 41 -13.48 7.22 36.39
C PHE A 41 -13.50 8.73 36.17
N LEU A 42 -12.87 9.52 37.06
CA LEU A 42 -12.71 10.96 36.89
C LEU A 42 -11.66 11.30 35.82
N LYS A 43 -10.60 10.50 35.67
CA LYS A 43 -9.67 10.59 34.52
C LYS A 43 -10.35 10.23 33.20
N TRP A 44 -11.23 9.23 33.20
CA TRP A 44 -12.05 8.85 32.04
C TRP A 44 -13.07 9.95 31.69
N ARG A 45 -13.71 10.57 32.69
CA ARG A 45 -14.68 11.67 32.50
C ARG A 45 -14.04 12.99 32.04
N ASN A 46 -12.77 13.24 32.36
CA ASN A 46 -12.06 14.49 32.03
C ASN A 46 -11.26 14.47 30.72
N GLY A 47 -11.67 13.66 29.75
CA GLY A 47 -11.33 13.91 28.35
C GLY A 47 -9.93 13.47 27.94
N LYS A 48 -9.87 12.27 27.35
CA LYS A 48 -9.02 11.89 26.22
C LYS A 48 -9.30 10.42 25.95
N GLU A 49 -10.18 10.16 24.98
CA GLU A 49 -10.33 8.82 24.41
C GLU A 49 -8.99 8.43 23.76
N PHE A 50 -8.25 7.53 24.41
CA PHE A 50 -7.29 6.69 23.71
C PHE A 50 -8.01 5.39 23.37
N VAL A 51 -8.47 5.30 22.12
CA VAL A 51 -8.87 4.01 21.56
C VAL A 51 -7.61 3.17 21.40
N PHE A 52 -7.34 2.29 22.37
CA PHE A 52 -6.39 1.22 22.19
C PHE A 52 -7.00 0.18 21.25
N PHE A 53 -6.69 0.27 19.96
CA PHE A 53 -6.93 -0.84 19.05
C PHE A 53 -5.95 -1.97 19.39
N THR A 54 -6.48 -3.07 19.91
CA THR A 54 -5.73 -4.30 20.21
C THR A 54 -5.43 -5.15 18.97
N SER A 55 -5.77 -4.70 17.76
CA SER A 55 -5.24 -5.25 16.51
C SER A 55 -4.71 -4.13 15.61
N LYS A 56 -3.38 -4.03 15.49
CA LYS A 56 -2.69 -3.12 14.55
C LYS A 56 -2.95 -3.47 13.07
N SER A 57 -3.80 -4.43 12.75
CA SER A 57 -3.86 -5.07 11.43
C SER A 57 -4.83 -4.44 10.43
N GLU A 58 -5.80 -3.61 10.82
CA GLU A 58 -6.90 -3.22 9.89
C GLU A 58 -7.23 -1.73 9.79
N ILE A 59 -6.26 -0.85 9.98
CA ILE A 59 -6.45 0.56 9.61
C ILE A 59 -6.45 0.65 8.08
N LYS A 60 -7.63 0.74 7.46
CA LYS A 60 -7.77 1.01 6.02
C LYS A 60 -7.50 2.49 5.76
N GLN A 61 -8.24 3.45 6.30
CA GLN A 61 -7.97 4.89 6.06
C GLN A 61 -7.91 5.69 7.37
N VAL A 62 -7.09 6.76 7.35
CA VAL A 62 -6.96 7.72 8.45
C VAL A 62 -7.31 9.11 7.92
N TYR A 63 -8.29 9.76 8.53
CA TYR A 63 -8.67 11.13 8.24
C TYR A 63 -8.27 12.04 9.39
N ILE A 64 -7.76 13.23 9.05
CA ILE A 64 -7.58 14.31 10.01
C ILE A 64 -8.74 15.27 9.82
N ASN A 65 -9.69 15.26 10.74
CA ASN A 65 -10.86 16.13 10.67
C ASN A 65 -10.65 17.38 11.52
N TYR A 66 -10.99 18.54 10.95
CA TYR A 66 -11.07 19.80 11.69
C TYR A 66 -12.50 20.00 12.18
N LEU A 67 -12.73 19.97 13.49
CA LEU A 67 -14.07 20.03 14.10
C LEU A 67 -14.53 21.47 14.39
N GLY A 68 -14.02 22.46 13.66
CA GLY A 68 -14.13 23.88 14.01
C GLY A 68 -15.50 24.31 14.57
N ASN A 69 -15.51 24.71 15.84
CA ASN A 69 -16.42 25.68 16.48
C ASN A 69 -16.12 25.84 17.99
N ASN A 70 -14.87 26.22 18.32
CA ASN A 70 -14.40 26.91 19.55
C ASN A 70 -13.07 26.39 20.14
N ASP A 71 -12.68 25.13 19.91
CA ASP A 71 -11.48 24.55 20.57
C ASP A 71 -10.26 24.27 19.66
N ASN A 72 -10.31 24.64 18.38
CA ASN A 72 -9.24 24.37 17.40
C ASN A 72 -8.76 22.90 17.43
N GLU A 73 -9.66 21.93 17.65
CA GLU A 73 -9.29 20.51 17.78
C GLU A 73 -9.29 19.79 16.42
N PHE A 74 -8.28 18.93 16.26
CA PHE A 74 -8.19 17.95 15.18
C PHE A 74 -8.41 16.57 15.77
N THR A 75 -9.26 15.77 15.14
CA THR A 75 -9.46 14.37 15.51
C THR A 75 -8.94 13.46 14.42
N LEU A 76 -8.31 12.37 14.84
CA LEU A 76 -7.97 11.25 13.95
C LEU A 76 -9.18 10.35 13.86
N GLN A 77 -9.83 10.32 12.70
CA GLN A 77 -10.86 9.36 12.43
C GLN A 77 -10.26 8.17 11.67
N PHE A 78 -10.31 7.01 12.31
CA PHE A 78 -9.96 5.74 11.69
C PHE A 78 -11.22 5.16 11.06
N VAL A 79 -11.14 4.83 9.77
CA VAL A 79 -12.24 4.15 9.09
C VAL A 79 -11.86 2.69 8.89
N SER A 80 -12.46 1.82 9.70
CA SER A 80 -12.59 0.39 9.44
C SER A 80 -13.87 0.19 8.63
N ILE A 81 -13.77 0.12 7.30
CA ILE A 81 -14.91 -0.26 6.47
C ILE A 81 -15.04 -1.78 6.57
N GLU A 82 -16.08 -2.27 7.27
CA GLU A 82 -16.65 -3.58 6.97
C GLU A 82 -16.89 -3.62 5.47
N GLU A 83 -16.37 -4.63 4.78
CA GLU A 83 -16.47 -4.77 3.33
C GLU A 83 -17.93 -4.74 2.87
N LYS A 84 -18.48 -3.55 2.69
CA LYS A 84 -19.54 -3.34 1.73
C LYS A 84 -18.86 -3.62 0.40
N GLN A 85 -19.14 -4.81 -0.13
CA GLN A 85 -19.02 -5.09 -1.55
C GLN A 85 -19.45 -3.82 -2.27
N PHE A 86 -18.49 -3.10 -2.86
CA PHE A 86 -18.81 -2.11 -3.86
C PHE A 86 -19.42 -2.95 -4.99
N SER A 87 -20.75 -3.08 -4.96
CA SER A 87 -21.50 -3.51 -6.13
C SER A 87 -21.31 -2.37 -7.12
N ILE A 88 -20.23 -2.46 -7.91
CA ILE A 88 -20.18 -1.80 -9.19
C ILE A 88 -21.48 -2.22 -9.85
N LYS A 89 -22.41 -1.28 -10.04
CA LYS A 89 -23.60 -1.54 -10.84
C LYS A 89 -23.07 -2.15 -12.13
N GLU A 90 -23.43 -3.40 -12.40
CA GLU A 90 -23.19 -4.03 -13.69
C GLU A 90 -23.84 -3.13 -14.74
N THR A 91 -23.07 -2.20 -15.29
CA THR A 91 -23.42 -1.53 -16.53
C THR A 91 -23.27 -2.59 -17.60
N ASN A 92 -24.37 -3.31 -17.85
CA ASN A 92 -24.55 -4.35 -18.86
C ASN A 92 -24.43 -3.82 -20.30
N ASN A 93 -23.47 -2.93 -20.58
CA ASN A 93 -23.18 -2.39 -21.89
C ASN A 93 -21.77 -2.75 -22.39
N TYR A 94 -21.18 -3.84 -21.90
CA TYR A 94 -19.99 -4.41 -22.51
C TYR A 94 -20.41 -5.39 -23.62
N GLN A 95 -20.48 -4.89 -24.85
CA GLN A 95 -20.53 -5.77 -26.02
C GLN A 95 -19.31 -6.70 -25.99
N GLN A 96 -19.58 -8.02 -25.99
CA GLN A 96 -18.61 -9.13 -26.06
C GLN A 96 -17.49 -9.08 -25.01
N GLN A 97 -17.79 -9.47 -23.76
CA GLN A 97 -16.71 -9.88 -22.86
C GLN A 97 -16.03 -11.14 -23.44
N PRO A 98 -14.69 -11.16 -23.53
CA PRO A 98 -13.96 -12.33 -24.01
C PRO A 98 -14.19 -13.53 -23.09
N SER A 99 -14.13 -14.75 -23.64
CA SER A 99 -14.26 -15.97 -22.86
C SER A 99 -13.17 -16.06 -21.77
N PRO A 100 -13.44 -16.72 -20.62
CA PRO A 100 -12.42 -16.98 -19.60
C PRO A 100 -11.14 -17.57 -20.20
N GLY A 101 -9.99 -17.15 -19.69
CA GLY A 101 -8.70 -17.66 -20.16
C GLY A 101 -8.24 -17.09 -21.50
N PHE A 102 -8.84 -15.99 -21.97
CA PHE A 102 -8.34 -15.31 -23.16
C PHE A 102 -6.92 -14.78 -22.93
N ILE A 103 -6.15 -14.76 -24.02
CA ILE A 103 -4.79 -14.25 -24.05
C ILE A 103 -4.83 -12.93 -24.81
N THR A 104 -4.31 -11.87 -24.20
CA THR A 104 -4.15 -10.59 -24.89
C THR A 104 -3.06 -10.71 -25.95
N ASN A 105 -3.34 -10.27 -27.17
CA ASN A 105 -2.35 -10.21 -28.25
C ASN A 105 -1.41 -9.03 -28.03
N CYS A 106 -0.49 -9.17 -27.08
CA CYS A 106 0.56 -8.21 -26.74
C CYS A 106 1.90 -8.95 -26.58
N SER A 107 3.01 -8.24 -26.76
CA SER A 107 4.35 -8.83 -26.83
C SER A 107 5.27 -8.46 -25.67
N GLU A 108 4.93 -7.41 -24.92
CA GLU A 108 5.77 -6.86 -23.85
C GLU A 108 4.96 -6.78 -22.54
N PRO A 109 5.05 -7.80 -21.67
CA PRO A 109 4.21 -7.93 -20.48
C PRO A 109 4.54 -6.89 -19.41
N ILE A 110 3.58 -6.57 -18.54
CA ILE A 110 3.72 -5.56 -17.48
C ILE A 110 4.71 -5.97 -16.36
N CYS A 111 5.02 -7.26 -16.25
CA CYS A 111 6.11 -7.78 -15.42
C CYS A 111 6.78 -9.00 -16.07
N GLU A 112 7.95 -9.37 -15.56
CA GLU A 112 8.74 -10.52 -16.05
C GLU A 112 9.03 -11.52 -14.92
N GLY A 113 9.60 -12.68 -15.29
CA GLY A 113 9.99 -13.73 -14.36
C GLY A 113 8.93 -14.82 -14.15
N PRO A 114 9.20 -15.79 -13.27
CA PRO A 114 8.37 -16.99 -13.10
C PRO A 114 6.92 -16.72 -12.66
N LEU A 115 6.69 -15.58 -12.00
CA LEU A 115 5.38 -15.16 -11.52
C LEU A 115 4.54 -14.42 -12.58
N ALA A 116 5.14 -13.98 -13.68
CA ALA A 116 4.45 -13.16 -14.68
C ALA A 116 3.22 -13.85 -15.31
N PRO A 117 3.25 -15.15 -15.68
CA PRO A 117 2.09 -15.84 -16.24
C PRO A 117 0.92 -16.05 -15.27
N ILE A 118 1.16 -15.80 -13.98
CA ILE A 118 0.15 -15.93 -12.91
C ILE A 118 -0.45 -14.56 -12.61
N TYR A 119 0.40 -13.56 -12.33
CA TYR A 119 -0.03 -12.28 -11.77
C TYR A 119 -0.12 -11.12 -12.76
N CYS A 120 0.55 -11.22 -13.91
CA CYS A 120 0.78 -10.06 -14.78
C CYS A 120 0.15 -10.18 -16.16
N SER A 121 0.13 -11.39 -16.72
CA SER A 121 -0.45 -11.64 -18.03
C SER A 121 -0.91 -13.08 -18.18
N GLY A 122 -1.72 -13.34 -19.20
CA GLY A 122 -2.14 -14.68 -19.58
C GLY A 122 -3.51 -15.10 -19.05
N PRO A 123 -3.84 -16.39 -19.22
CA PRO A 123 -5.20 -16.90 -19.04
C PRO A 123 -5.67 -16.93 -17.58
N LEU A 124 -4.75 -16.99 -16.62
CA LEU A 124 -5.12 -17.06 -15.20
C LEU A 124 -5.65 -15.72 -14.71
N ILE A 125 -4.89 -14.63 -14.92
CA ILE A 125 -5.33 -13.28 -14.53
C ILE A 125 -6.59 -12.87 -15.31
N SER A 126 -6.69 -13.19 -16.60
CA SER A 126 -7.90 -12.87 -17.38
C SER A 126 -9.14 -13.62 -16.88
N SER A 127 -8.98 -14.87 -16.42
CA SER A 127 -10.06 -15.64 -15.78
C SER A 127 -10.48 -15.04 -14.44
N ALA A 128 -9.51 -14.61 -13.62
CA ALA A 128 -9.80 -13.98 -12.33
C ALA A 128 -10.66 -12.72 -12.49
N TRP A 129 -10.28 -11.86 -13.44
CA TRP A 129 -11.04 -10.65 -13.77
C TRP A 129 -12.41 -10.97 -14.37
N TYR A 130 -12.49 -11.96 -15.27
CA TYR A 130 -13.77 -12.38 -15.85
C TYR A 130 -14.76 -12.89 -14.79
N PHE A 131 -14.30 -13.66 -13.81
CA PHE A 131 -15.18 -14.20 -12.75
C PHE A 131 -15.44 -13.23 -11.59
N GLY A 132 -14.80 -12.05 -11.59
CA GLY A 132 -14.93 -11.03 -10.55
C GLY A 132 -14.22 -11.40 -9.24
N VAL A 133 -13.12 -12.15 -9.31
CA VAL A 133 -12.39 -12.66 -8.14
C VAL A 133 -10.92 -12.21 -8.10
N GLN A 134 -10.57 -11.18 -8.88
CA GLN A 134 -9.21 -10.62 -9.00
C GLN A 134 -8.59 -10.14 -7.67
N HIS A 135 -9.39 -9.87 -6.64
CA HIS A 135 -8.90 -9.49 -5.30
C HIS A 135 -8.63 -10.70 -4.39
N GLN A 136 -9.04 -11.90 -4.80
CA GLN A 136 -8.89 -13.15 -4.05
C GLN A 136 -7.96 -14.13 -4.75
N CYS A 137 -7.94 -14.10 -6.09
CA CYS A 137 -7.19 -15.02 -6.93
C CYS A 137 -6.62 -14.27 -8.15
N PRO A 138 -5.34 -14.48 -8.51
CA PRO A 138 -4.34 -15.21 -7.73
C PRO A 138 -4.06 -14.51 -6.39
N GLY A 139 -3.93 -15.30 -5.32
CA GLY A 139 -3.84 -14.80 -3.95
C GLY A 139 -2.51 -14.13 -3.63
N THR A 140 -2.28 -13.71 -2.39
CA THR A 140 -1.04 -13.02 -1.99
C THR A 140 0.17 -13.95 -1.80
N LYS A 141 -0.03 -15.27 -1.81
CA LYS A 141 1.04 -16.28 -1.70
C LYS A 141 0.70 -17.51 -2.55
N LEU A 142 1.69 -18.06 -3.25
CA LEU A 142 1.60 -19.36 -3.91
C LEU A 142 1.76 -20.50 -2.90
N LEU A 143 0.95 -21.57 -3.04
CA LEU A 143 1.11 -22.81 -2.26
C LEU A 143 2.09 -23.82 -2.90
N PHE A 144 2.40 -23.63 -4.18
CA PHE A 144 3.31 -24.48 -4.95
C PHE A 144 4.21 -23.62 -5.84
N GLU A 145 5.27 -24.23 -6.38
CA GLU A 145 6.15 -23.60 -7.37
C GLU A 145 5.35 -23.08 -8.57
N PRO A 146 5.73 -21.92 -9.17
CA PRO A 146 4.98 -21.31 -10.27
C PRO A 146 4.65 -22.27 -11.42
N ASN A 147 5.58 -23.17 -11.76
CA ASN A 147 5.38 -24.17 -12.80
C ASN A 147 4.29 -25.20 -12.45
N GLU A 148 4.19 -25.62 -11.18
CA GLU A 148 3.16 -26.56 -10.74
C GLU A 148 1.79 -25.86 -10.68
N ILE A 149 1.74 -24.60 -10.25
CA ILE A 149 0.51 -23.77 -10.32
C ILE A 149 -0.02 -23.71 -11.75
N LEU A 150 0.86 -23.41 -12.72
CA LEU A 150 0.48 -23.34 -14.14
C LEU A 150 0.05 -24.70 -14.70
N LYS A 151 0.66 -25.79 -14.23
CA LYS A 151 0.25 -27.16 -14.60
C LYS A 151 -1.12 -27.51 -14.01
N ASN A 152 -1.39 -27.15 -12.76
CA ASN A 152 -2.69 -27.32 -12.12
C ASN A 152 -3.76 -26.50 -12.84
N PHE A 153 -3.45 -25.25 -13.20
CA PHE A 153 -4.36 -24.41 -13.98
C PHE A 153 -4.71 -25.03 -15.34
N ARG A 154 -3.77 -25.67 -16.04
CA ARG A 154 -4.06 -26.35 -17.32
C ARG A 154 -5.04 -27.53 -17.16
N LYS A 155 -5.10 -28.19 -16.00
CA LYS A 155 -5.99 -29.34 -15.76
C LYS A 155 -7.47 -28.93 -15.72
N ILE A 156 -7.78 -27.69 -15.32
CA ILE A 156 -9.16 -27.20 -15.25
C ILE A 156 -9.68 -26.67 -16.59
N ILE A 157 -8.80 -26.51 -17.59
CA ILE A 157 -9.17 -26.07 -18.94
C ILE A 157 -9.74 -27.27 -19.71
N ARG A 158 -11.05 -27.29 -19.91
CA ARG A 158 -11.73 -28.33 -20.71
C ARG A 158 -12.01 -27.79 -22.12
N GLY A 159 -11.14 -28.11 -23.07
CA GLY A 159 -11.17 -27.53 -24.42
C GLY A 159 -10.75 -26.06 -24.40
N LYS A 160 -11.72 -25.13 -24.50
CA LYS A 160 -11.53 -23.67 -24.35
C LYS A 160 -12.42 -23.06 -23.26
N VAL A 161 -12.99 -23.89 -22.40
CA VAL A 161 -13.96 -23.45 -21.38
C VAL A 161 -13.36 -23.68 -20.00
N ILE A 162 -13.43 -22.63 -19.17
CA ILE A 162 -13.13 -22.69 -17.74
C ILE A 162 -14.46 -22.45 -17.03
N LYS A 163 -14.88 -23.38 -16.16
CA LYS A 163 -16.08 -23.18 -15.33
C LYS A 163 -15.69 -22.40 -14.08
N LYS A 164 -16.57 -21.48 -13.63
CA LYS A 164 -16.34 -20.70 -12.42
C LYS A 164 -16.05 -21.58 -11.20
N GLY A 165 -16.81 -22.67 -11.00
CA GLY A 165 -16.59 -23.61 -9.89
C GLY A 165 -15.20 -24.26 -9.91
N ASP A 166 -14.78 -24.80 -11.06
CA ASP A 166 -13.46 -25.40 -11.23
C ASP A 166 -12.33 -24.37 -11.01
N PHE A 167 -12.52 -23.11 -11.44
CA PHE A 167 -11.56 -22.03 -11.22
C PHE A 167 -11.46 -21.63 -9.74
N MET A 168 -12.59 -21.51 -9.04
CA MET A 168 -12.60 -21.21 -7.61
C MET A 168 -11.92 -22.30 -6.79
N GLN A 169 -12.21 -23.57 -7.08
CA GLN A 169 -11.53 -24.69 -6.42
C GLN A 169 -10.02 -24.67 -6.71
N PHE A 170 -9.62 -24.44 -7.96
CA PHE A 170 -8.21 -24.25 -8.29
C PHE A 170 -7.57 -23.11 -7.46
N CYS A 171 -8.27 -21.98 -7.29
CA CYS A 171 -7.75 -20.86 -6.52
C CYS A 171 -7.52 -21.23 -5.04
N GLU A 172 -8.49 -21.90 -4.41
CA GLU A 172 -8.39 -22.37 -3.01
C GLU A 172 -7.26 -23.38 -2.81
N GLU A 173 -7.05 -24.27 -3.79
CA GLU A 173 -6.02 -25.31 -3.70
C GLU A 173 -4.60 -24.79 -3.98
N ASN A 174 -4.44 -23.65 -4.67
CA ASN A 174 -3.14 -23.21 -5.21
C ASN A 174 -2.63 -21.88 -4.62
N PHE A 175 -3.49 -21.09 -3.97
CA PHE A 175 -3.13 -19.79 -3.42
C PHE A 175 -3.60 -19.62 -1.97
N ALA A 176 -2.85 -18.82 -1.22
CA ALA A 176 -3.26 -18.31 0.08
C ALA A 176 -3.35 -16.78 0.06
N ASN A 177 -4.26 -16.23 0.86
CA ASN A 177 -4.38 -14.80 1.11
C ASN A 177 -3.87 -14.50 2.52
N THR A 178 -2.54 -14.39 2.64
CA THR A 178 -1.83 -14.13 3.89
C THR A 178 -1.21 -12.74 3.89
N ASP A 179 -1.14 -12.10 5.05
CA ASP A 179 -0.37 -10.88 5.24
C ASP A 179 1.12 -11.14 5.00
N TYR A 180 1.70 -10.42 4.04
CA TYR A 180 3.14 -10.49 3.70
C TYR A 180 3.95 -9.33 4.33
N ILE A 181 3.26 -8.45 5.06
CA ILE A 181 3.83 -7.33 5.82
C ILE A 181 3.26 -7.34 7.24
N LYS A 182 4.00 -6.74 8.17
CA LYS A 182 3.54 -6.52 9.54
C LYS A 182 3.79 -5.07 9.97
N PRO A 183 3.00 -4.54 10.93
CA PRO A 183 3.31 -3.26 11.57
C PRO A 183 4.72 -3.29 12.18
N SER A 184 5.49 -2.22 11.98
CA SER A 184 6.84 -2.07 12.54
C SER A 184 6.89 -0.85 13.45
N ASN A 185 7.66 -0.93 14.53
CA ASN A 185 7.82 0.18 15.46
C ASN A 185 8.88 1.17 14.95
N LEU A 186 8.64 2.45 15.17
CA LEU A 186 9.58 3.53 14.88
C LEU A 186 10.47 3.77 16.11
N THR A 187 11.75 3.41 16.02
CA THR A 187 12.70 3.48 17.15
C THR A 187 13.04 4.90 17.57
N ASP A 188 13.01 5.84 16.62
CA ASP A 188 13.31 7.25 16.79
C ASP A 188 12.05 8.12 16.98
N TRP A 189 10.87 7.52 17.10
CA TRP A 189 9.61 8.25 17.30
C TRP A 189 9.49 8.77 18.73
N GLN A 190 9.15 10.05 18.85
CA GLN A 190 8.96 10.72 20.13
C GLN A 190 7.67 11.53 20.10
N PRO A 191 6.82 11.48 21.14
CA PRO A 191 5.46 12.01 21.08
C PRO A 191 5.38 13.53 20.79
N ASN A 192 6.41 14.29 21.18
CA ASN A 192 6.47 15.73 20.96
C ASN A 192 7.85 16.11 20.36
N PRO A 193 8.01 16.04 19.02
CA PRO A 193 9.22 16.48 18.35
C PRO A 193 9.45 17.99 18.55
N LYS A 194 10.70 18.39 18.88
CA LYS A 194 11.06 19.81 19.11
C LYS A 194 10.72 20.72 17.94
N ASN A 195 10.80 20.22 16.71
CA ASN A 195 10.48 20.98 15.51
C ASN A 195 9.05 21.54 15.49
N PHE A 196 8.12 20.99 16.28
CA PHE A 196 6.74 21.48 16.32
C PHE A 196 6.63 22.81 17.09
N GLU A 197 7.62 23.15 17.92
CA GLU A 197 7.72 24.45 18.58
C GLU A 197 7.95 25.59 17.58
N LEU A 198 8.50 25.27 16.39
CA LEU A 198 8.68 26.23 15.29
C LEU A 198 7.35 26.67 14.66
N ILE A 199 6.26 25.94 14.90
CA ILE A 199 4.94 26.30 14.40
C ILE A 199 4.30 27.29 15.36
N ASN A 200 4.27 28.57 14.99
CA ASN A 200 3.72 29.65 15.83
C ASN A 200 2.20 29.52 16.03
N ASP A 201 1.47 29.14 14.98
CA ASP A 201 0.01 29.02 15.03
C ASP A 201 -0.41 27.75 15.81
N PRO A 202 -1.15 27.88 16.93
CA PRO A 202 -1.60 26.74 17.73
C PRO A 202 -2.45 25.73 16.96
N LYS A 203 -3.24 26.17 15.97
CA LYS A 203 -4.05 25.30 15.12
C LYS A 203 -3.14 24.41 14.28
N TRP A 204 -2.18 24.99 13.58
CA TRP A 204 -1.24 24.21 12.75
C TRP A 204 -0.34 23.31 13.60
N ARG A 205 0.01 23.73 14.81
CA ARG A 205 0.75 22.88 15.76
C ARG A 205 -0.05 21.65 16.16
N LYS A 206 -1.34 21.81 16.50
CA LYS A 206 -2.23 20.68 16.80
C LYS A 206 -2.39 19.74 15.60
N PHE A 207 -2.51 20.29 14.38
CA PHE A 207 -2.53 19.49 13.15
C PHE A 207 -1.25 18.67 12.96
N ALA A 208 -0.08 19.27 13.16
CA ALA A 208 1.20 18.57 13.06
C ALA A 208 1.32 17.43 14.09
N VAL A 209 0.86 17.63 15.32
CA VAL A 209 0.79 16.58 16.35
C VAL A 209 -0.13 15.44 15.92
N ALA A 210 -1.31 15.74 15.39
CA ALA A 210 -2.24 14.72 14.89
C ALA A 210 -1.60 13.91 13.75
N LEU A 211 -0.96 14.57 12.78
CA LEU A 211 -0.25 13.92 11.67
C LEU A 211 0.91 13.04 12.17
N HIS A 212 1.65 13.50 13.18
CA HIS A 212 2.77 12.77 13.76
C HIS A 212 2.37 11.42 14.39
N GLN A 213 1.17 11.35 14.95
CA GLN A 213 0.61 10.13 15.54
C GLN A 213 0.26 9.07 14.49
N ILE A 214 0.18 9.44 13.21
CA ILE A 214 -0.15 8.53 12.11
C ILE A 214 1.08 7.70 11.68
N TRP A 215 2.31 8.19 11.87
CA TRP A 215 3.51 7.50 11.37
C TRP A 215 3.67 6.06 11.86
N PRO A 216 3.51 5.74 13.18
CA PRO A 216 3.57 4.37 13.65
C PRO A 216 2.49 3.47 13.04
N LEU A 217 1.36 4.05 12.62
CA LEU A 217 0.23 3.33 12.04
C LEU A 217 0.44 3.00 10.56
N LEU A 218 1.25 3.79 9.84
CA LEU A 218 1.60 3.58 8.43
C LEU A 218 2.92 2.83 8.24
N THR A 219 3.68 2.60 9.31
CA THR A 219 4.98 1.93 9.22
C THR A 219 4.78 0.41 9.12
N ARG A 220 5.41 -0.19 8.10
CA ARG A 220 5.36 -1.62 7.80
C ARG A 220 6.76 -2.16 7.57
N GLU A 221 6.91 -3.46 7.74
CA GLU A 221 8.08 -4.22 7.29
C GLU A 221 7.61 -5.57 6.72
N PHE A 222 8.40 -6.17 5.84
CA PHE A 222 8.11 -7.50 5.33
C PHE A 222 8.31 -8.55 6.43
N ILE A 223 7.52 -9.63 6.39
CA ILE A 223 7.72 -10.76 7.29
C ILE A 223 8.93 -11.60 6.83
N ASP A 224 9.56 -12.30 7.77
CA ASP A 224 10.75 -13.12 7.51
C ASP A 224 10.53 -14.16 6.41
N ASP A 225 9.31 -14.70 6.29
CA ASP A 225 8.97 -15.67 5.26
C ASP A 225 9.10 -15.08 3.85
N VAL A 226 8.75 -13.81 3.65
CA VAL A 226 8.92 -13.15 2.34
C VAL A 226 10.41 -13.04 1.99
N HIS A 227 11.27 -12.72 2.95
CA HIS A 227 12.71 -12.63 2.69
C HIS A 227 13.34 -13.98 2.36
N LYS A 228 12.88 -15.06 2.99
CA LYS A 228 13.39 -16.42 2.74
C LYS A 228 12.81 -17.02 1.45
N ASN A 229 11.56 -16.70 1.14
CA ASN A 229 10.74 -17.40 0.17
C ASN A 229 10.08 -16.44 -0.85
N GLN A 230 10.79 -15.37 -1.26
CA GLN A 230 10.25 -14.29 -2.10
C GLN A 230 9.60 -14.78 -3.40
N HIS A 231 10.08 -15.88 -3.97
CA HIS A 231 9.56 -16.45 -5.22
C HIS A 231 8.11 -16.97 -5.14
N PHE A 232 7.52 -17.11 -3.94
CA PHE A 232 6.10 -17.42 -3.77
C PHE A 232 5.21 -16.19 -3.59
N TYR A 233 5.78 -14.99 -3.47
CA TYR A 233 5.04 -13.77 -3.18
C TYR A 233 5.08 -12.81 -4.38
N PRO A 234 3.95 -12.19 -4.77
CA PRO A 234 3.90 -11.22 -5.87
C PRO A 234 4.42 -9.83 -5.44
N VAL A 235 5.49 -9.78 -4.63
CA VAL A 235 6.09 -8.55 -4.10
C VAL A 235 7.60 -8.56 -4.21
N ILE A 236 8.17 -7.36 -4.36
CA ILE A 236 9.59 -7.06 -4.27
C ILE A 236 9.87 -6.60 -2.85
N SER A 237 10.54 -7.44 -2.07
CA SER A 237 10.85 -7.12 -0.68
C SER A 237 12.00 -6.11 -0.56
N VAL A 238 12.01 -5.35 0.53
CA VAL A 238 13.10 -4.44 0.88
C VAL A 238 13.55 -4.68 2.32
N PRO A 239 14.83 -4.45 2.66
CA PRO A 239 15.41 -4.93 3.92
C PRO A 239 15.07 -4.13 5.17
N ASN A 240 14.59 -2.88 5.03
CA ASN A 240 14.24 -2.02 6.16
C ASN A 240 12.73 -1.74 6.17
N ARG A 241 12.23 -1.26 7.31
CA ARG A 241 10.87 -0.71 7.42
C ARG A 241 10.62 0.40 6.40
N PHE A 242 9.37 0.52 5.98
CA PHE A 242 8.91 1.53 5.04
C PHE A 242 7.55 2.06 5.49
N LEU A 243 7.13 3.18 4.90
CA LEU A 243 5.83 3.76 5.14
C LEU A 243 4.96 3.56 3.90
N VAL A 244 3.70 3.22 4.15
CA VAL A 244 2.69 3.09 3.10
C VAL A 244 1.88 4.39 2.99
N PRO A 245 1.35 4.74 1.81
CA PRO A 245 0.42 5.86 1.67
C PRO A 245 -0.84 5.72 2.53
N GLY A 246 -1.25 4.48 2.81
CA GLY A 246 -2.48 4.13 3.53
C GLY A 246 -3.57 3.59 2.59
N GLY A 247 -4.68 3.11 3.14
CA GLY A 247 -5.78 2.61 2.33
C GLY A 247 -5.56 1.20 1.78
N PHE A 248 -5.91 1.09 0.51
CA PHE A 248 -5.65 -0.07 -0.34
C PHE A 248 -4.16 -0.25 -0.67
N PHE A 249 -3.35 0.80 -0.48
CA PHE A 249 -1.92 0.75 -0.75
C PHE A 249 -1.18 0.11 0.44
N LYS A 250 -0.80 -1.15 0.28
CA LYS A 250 -0.17 -1.97 1.33
C LYS A 250 1.36 -1.96 1.31
N VAL A 251 1.98 -1.45 0.24
CA VAL A 251 3.44 -1.36 0.10
C VAL A 251 3.86 0.08 -0.23
N PHE A 252 5.17 0.33 -0.20
CA PHE A 252 5.74 1.64 -0.54
C PHE A 252 5.45 2.03 -2.00
N PHE A 253 5.40 3.34 -2.25
CA PHE A 253 5.34 3.94 -3.58
C PHE A 253 6.46 4.98 -3.72
N TYR A 254 7.11 5.02 -4.88
CA TYR A 254 8.37 5.75 -5.04
C TYR A 254 8.22 7.25 -4.80
N TRP A 255 7.40 7.95 -5.60
CA TRP A 255 7.29 9.41 -5.47
C TRP A 255 6.54 9.85 -4.21
N ASP A 256 5.57 9.07 -3.71
CA ASP A 256 4.86 9.31 -2.45
C ASP A 256 5.84 9.37 -1.28
N THR A 257 6.85 8.49 -1.32
CA THR A 257 7.89 8.42 -0.29
C THR A 257 8.67 9.73 -0.17
N TYR A 258 8.79 10.53 -1.24
CA TYR A 258 9.45 11.83 -1.14
C TYR A 258 8.71 12.75 -0.17
N TRP A 259 7.40 12.86 -0.34
CA TRP A 259 6.54 13.69 0.50
C TRP A 259 6.45 13.15 1.93
N ILE A 260 6.39 11.83 2.07
CA ILE A 260 6.46 11.17 3.38
C ILE A 260 7.77 11.54 4.09
N LEU A 261 8.92 11.44 3.42
CA LEU A 261 10.22 11.81 3.99
C LEU A 261 10.25 13.27 4.46
N LYS A 262 9.64 14.22 3.74
CA LYS A 262 9.51 15.61 4.22
C LYS A 262 8.80 15.68 5.58
N GLY A 263 7.71 14.94 5.73
CA GLY A 263 6.96 14.84 6.99
C GLY A 263 7.74 14.15 8.12
N LEU A 264 8.48 13.09 7.78
CA LEU A 264 9.35 12.36 8.72
C LEU A 264 10.48 13.25 9.24
N TYR A 265 11.12 14.02 8.37
CA TYR A 265 12.15 14.98 8.75
C TYR A 265 11.63 16.03 9.71
N PHE A 266 10.46 16.60 9.42
CA PHE A 266 9.83 17.56 10.33
C PHE A 266 9.45 16.91 11.67
N SER A 267 9.09 15.62 11.65
CA SER A 267 8.82 14.79 12.82
C SER A 267 10.08 14.29 13.56
N ASN A 268 11.28 14.70 13.14
CA ASN A 268 12.57 14.27 13.69
C ASN A 268 12.83 12.74 13.61
N LEU A 269 12.25 12.07 12.61
CA LEU A 269 12.39 10.63 12.36
C LEU A 269 13.56 10.33 11.40
N ILE A 270 14.77 10.75 11.79
CA ILE A 270 15.95 10.73 10.91
C ILE A 270 16.47 9.31 10.66
N GLU A 271 16.51 8.44 11.67
CA GLU A 271 16.97 7.05 11.51
C GLU A 271 16.01 6.24 10.63
N THR A 272 14.71 6.45 10.83
CA THR A 272 13.67 5.85 10.00
C THR A 272 13.82 6.30 8.55
N SER A 273 14.02 7.60 8.30
CA SER A 273 14.26 8.11 6.95
C SER A 273 15.50 7.50 6.29
N TYR A 274 16.60 7.29 7.03
CA TYR A 274 17.78 6.59 6.51
C TYR A 274 17.47 5.15 6.11
N GLY A 275 16.68 4.42 6.92
CA GLY A 275 16.20 3.08 6.59
C GLY A 275 15.38 3.05 5.28
N VAL A 276 14.48 4.02 5.11
CA VAL A 276 13.68 4.17 3.89
C VAL A 276 14.57 4.44 2.66
N LEU A 277 15.57 5.32 2.78
CA LEU A 277 16.53 5.59 1.70
C LEU A 277 17.33 4.34 1.33
N LYS A 278 17.76 3.55 2.32
CA LYS A 278 18.43 2.26 2.10
C LYS A 278 17.56 1.25 1.35
N ASN A 279 16.24 1.31 1.47
CA ASN A 279 15.34 0.48 0.67
C ASN A 279 15.40 0.85 -0.82
N PHE A 280 15.44 2.14 -1.17
CA PHE A 280 15.63 2.56 -2.56
C PHE A 280 17.04 2.27 -3.07
N ALA A 281 18.06 2.40 -2.23
CA ALA A 281 19.41 1.95 -2.54
C ALA A 281 19.45 0.45 -2.88
N HIS A 282 18.76 -0.38 -2.08
CA HIS A 282 18.58 -1.80 -2.34
C HIS A 282 17.93 -2.03 -3.71
N LEU A 283 16.78 -1.39 -3.97
CA LEU A 283 16.07 -1.54 -5.25
C LEU A 283 16.94 -1.13 -6.45
N LEU A 284 17.69 -0.03 -6.36
CA LEU A 284 18.64 0.37 -7.39
C LEU A 284 19.75 -0.66 -7.60
N ASN A 285 20.24 -1.28 -6.54
CA ASN A 285 21.29 -2.29 -6.63
C ASN A 285 20.81 -3.56 -7.34
N TYR A 286 19.61 -4.04 -7.04
CA TYR A 286 19.08 -5.31 -7.57
C TYR A 286 18.28 -5.17 -8.87
N HIS A 287 17.51 -4.09 -9.03
CA HIS A 287 16.64 -3.86 -10.20
C HIS A 287 17.20 -2.84 -11.19
N GLY A 288 18.20 -2.05 -10.81
CA GLY A 288 18.80 -1.02 -11.66
C GLY A 288 18.03 0.30 -11.72
N PHE A 289 16.82 0.35 -11.18
CA PHE A 289 15.98 1.54 -11.04
C PHE A 289 15.01 1.36 -9.87
N ILE A 290 14.31 2.44 -9.49
CA ILE A 290 13.28 2.38 -8.46
C ILE A 290 11.91 2.16 -9.15
N PRO A 291 11.24 1.02 -8.93
CA PRO A 291 9.92 0.78 -9.48
C PRO A 291 8.88 1.66 -8.81
N ASN A 292 7.72 1.83 -9.47
CA ASN A 292 6.57 2.57 -8.95
C ASN A 292 6.20 2.13 -7.52
N SER A 293 6.23 0.83 -7.27
CA SER A 293 5.92 0.24 -5.96
C SER A 293 6.49 -1.18 -5.86
N GLY A 294 6.45 -1.76 -4.66
CA GLY A 294 6.92 -3.12 -4.37
C GLY A 294 6.02 -4.26 -4.87
N ASN A 295 5.00 -4.02 -5.69
CA ASN A 295 4.22 -5.09 -6.33
C ASN A 295 4.90 -5.53 -7.64
N ILE A 296 4.96 -6.84 -7.94
CA ILE A 296 5.62 -7.31 -9.17
C ILE A 296 4.92 -6.79 -10.43
N GLN A 297 3.61 -6.56 -10.38
CA GLN A 297 2.80 -5.95 -11.45
C GLN A 297 3.28 -4.55 -11.83
N LEU A 298 4.05 -3.91 -10.95
CA LEU A 298 4.55 -2.54 -11.08
C LEU A 298 6.08 -2.53 -11.35
N SER A 299 6.71 -3.69 -11.48
CA SER A 299 8.17 -3.87 -11.52
C SER A 299 8.87 -3.40 -12.80
N ARG A 300 8.12 -3.06 -13.87
CA ARG A 300 8.67 -2.55 -15.14
C ARG A 300 8.43 -1.06 -15.37
N ARG A 301 7.75 -0.39 -14.46
CA ARG A 301 7.47 1.05 -14.52
C ARG A 301 8.02 1.75 -13.30
N SER A 302 8.60 2.93 -13.49
CA SER A 302 9.07 3.77 -12.41
C SER A 302 7.96 4.74 -11.95
N GLN A 303 8.35 5.85 -11.35
CA GLN A 303 7.53 6.99 -10.98
C GLN A 303 8.39 8.27 -11.11
N PRO A 304 7.83 9.47 -10.90
CA PRO A 304 8.62 10.70 -10.92
C PRO A 304 9.91 10.59 -10.06
N PRO A 305 11.10 10.80 -10.64
CA PRO A 305 12.35 10.43 -9.99
C PRO A 305 12.80 11.48 -8.97
N PHE A 306 12.46 11.25 -7.70
CA PHE A 306 12.78 12.14 -6.59
C PHE A 306 13.99 11.71 -5.74
N PHE A 307 14.65 10.58 -6.06
CA PHE A 307 15.71 10.03 -5.21
C PHE A 307 16.87 11.01 -4.96
N THR A 308 17.31 11.76 -5.97
CA THR A 308 18.32 12.81 -5.81
C THR A 308 17.87 13.90 -4.83
N GLN A 309 16.60 14.32 -4.89
CA GLN A 309 16.04 15.27 -3.92
C GLN A 309 15.95 14.66 -2.52
N MET A 310 15.59 13.38 -2.39
CA MET A 310 15.55 12.68 -1.11
C MET A 310 16.95 12.62 -0.46
N ILE A 311 17.99 12.32 -1.24
CA ILE A 311 19.40 12.33 -0.81
C ILE A 311 19.82 13.74 -0.37
N LYS A 312 19.53 14.74 -1.19
CA LYS A 312 19.84 16.14 -0.87
C LYS A 312 19.19 16.57 0.44
N ASP A 313 17.89 16.30 0.61
CA ASP A 313 17.14 16.67 1.81
C ASP A 313 17.72 15.99 3.06
N TYR A 314 18.07 14.70 2.98
CA TYR A 314 18.71 13.98 4.09
C TYR A 314 20.08 14.57 4.44
N PHE A 315 20.91 14.85 3.42
CA PHE A 315 22.21 15.47 3.62
C PHE A 315 22.08 16.87 4.23
N ASP A 316 21.11 17.66 3.79
CA ASP A 316 20.93 19.02 4.29
C ASP A 316 20.59 19.07 5.78
N ILE A 317 19.88 18.06 6.29
CA ILE A 317 19.53 17.95 7.71
C ILE A 317 20.70 17.40 8.52
N THR A 318 21.32 16.32 8.05
CA THR A 318 22.32 15.57 8.83
C THR A 318 23.75 16.07 8.67
N LYS A 319 24.03 16.78 7.56
CA LYS A 319 25.37 17.14 7.09
C LYS A 319 26.34 15.96 7.02
N ASN A 320 25.82 14.73 6.92
CA ASN A 320 26.62 13.50 6.93
C ASN A 320 27.29 13.29 5.57
N LYS A 321 28.60 13.55 5.48
CA LYS A 321 29.38 13.36 4.24
C LYS A 321 29.54 11.89 3.85
N SER A 322 29.62 10.98 4.81
CA SER A 322 29.72 9.54 4.53
C SER A 322 28.44 9.00 3.87
N PHE A 323 27.27 9.49 4.30
CA PHE A 323 26.00 9.23 3.62
C PHE A 323 26.06 9.66 2.15
N LEU A 324 26.59 10.87 1.87
CA LEU A 324 26.66 11.36 0.50
C LEU A 324 27.61 10.51 -0.37
N GLN A 325 28.74 10.06 0.20
CA GLN A 325 29.66 9.14 -0.48
C GLN A 325 29.00 7.79 -0.81
N GLU A 326 28.14 7.28 0.07
CA GLU A 326 27.39 6.05 -0.15
C GLU A 326 26.27 6.22 -1.21
N PHE A 327 25.54 7.34 -1.17
CA PHE A 327 24.30 7.50 -1.94
C PHE A 327 24.46 8.20 -3.30
N LEU A 328 25.49 9.03 -3.48
CA LEU A 328 25.68 9.74 -4.76
C LEU A 328 25.87 8.79 -5.96
N PRO A 329 26.66 7.69 -5.88
CA PRO A 329 26.76 6.72 -6.97
C PRO A 329 25.42 6.05 -7.32
N LEU A 330 24.51 5.92 -6.35
CA LEU A 330 23.18 5.35 -6.57
C LEU A 330 22.26 6.32 -7.32
N ALA A 331 22.35 7.63 -7.02
CA ALA A 331 21.65 8.67 -7.80
C ALA A 331 22.13 8.71 -9.26
N GLU A 332 23.45 8.59 -9.49
CA GLU A 332 24.02 8.49 -10.83
C GLU A 332 23.54 7.21 -11.55
N LYS A 333 23.43 6.09 -10.83
CA LYS A 333 22.89 4.84 -11.38
C LYS A 333 21.45 5.02 -11.88
N GLU A 334 20.59 5.67 -11.08
CA GLU A 334 19.21 5.94 -11.50
C GLU A 334 19.17 6.89 -12.71
N LEU A 335 19.95 7.98 -12.69
CA LEU A 335 20.01 8.92 -13.82
C LEU A 335 20.49 8.24 -15.11
N LYS A 336 21.48 7.35 -15.01
CA LYS A 336 21.95 6.53 -16.14
C LYS A 336 20.83 5.64 -16.68
N TRP A 337 20.04 5.03 -15.79
CA TRP A 337 18.89 4.23 -16.22
C TRP A 337 17.85 5.10 -16.96
N TRP A 338 17.51 6.29 -16.45
CA TRP A 338 16.60 7.22 -17.15
C TRP A 338 17.16 7.62 -18.52
N ASN A 339 18.46 7.93 -18.61
CA ASN A 339 19.11 8.24 -19.88
C ASN A 339 19.00 7.09 -20.89
N GLN A 340 19.21 5.86 -20.46
CA GLN A 340 19.19 4.69 -21.34
C GLN A 340 17.77 4.27 -21.75
N ASN A 341 16.79 4.43 -20.86
CA ASN A 341 15.48 3.80 -21.02
C ASN A 341 14.33 4.79 -21.28
N ARG A 342 14.55 6.08 -21.05
CA ARG A 342 13.49 7.12 -21.06
C ARG A 342 13.88 8.39 -21.78
N SER A 343 15.11 8.50 -22.28
CA SER A 343 15.53 9.66 -23.07
C SER A 343 15.04 9.56 -24.51
N ILE A 344 14.79 10.73 -25.11
CA ILE A 344 14.49 10.90 -26.52
C ILE A 344 15.24 12.13 -27.06
N ILE A 345 15.58 12.09 -28.34
CA ILE A 345 16.03 13.29 -29.06
C ILE A 345 14.78 13.94 -29.65
N PHE A 346 14.43 15.10 -29.12
CA PHE A 346 13.32 15.92 -29.59
C PHE A 346 13.86 17.02 -30.51
N GLU A 347 13.48 16.97 -31.79
CA GLU A 347 13.82 18.02 -32.75
C GLU A 347 12.79 19.15 -32.68
N PHE A 348 13.25 20.38 -32.45
CA PHE A 348 12.42 21.57 -32.46
C PHE A 348 13.13 22.73 -33.14
N LYS A 349 12.53 23.23 -34.23
CA LYS A 349 13.07 24.33 -35.05
C LYS A 349 14.50 24.08 -35.54
N GLY A 350 14.77 22.87 -36.03
CA GLY A 350 16.08 22.46 -36.55
C GLY A 350 17.17 22.29 -35.48
N LYS A 351 16.81 22.24 -34.20
CA LYS A 351 17.72 21.93 -33.09
C LYS A 351 17.27 20.67 -32.37
N ASN A 352 18.24 19.82 -32.03
CA ASN A 352 18.03 18.59 -31.28
C ASN A 352 18.18 18.85 -29.78
N TYR A 353 17.21 18.41 -29.00
CA TYR A 353 17.23 18.47 -27.54
C TYR A 353 17.12 17.07 -26.95
N LEU A 354 18.01 16.74 -26.01
CA LEU A 354 17.83 15.55 -25.18
C LEU A 354 16.75 15.83 -24.15
N MET A 355 15.65 15.08 -24.22
CA MET A 355 14.51 15.17 -23.31
C MET A 355 14.24 13.81 -22.69
N PHE A 356 13.42 13.78 -21.64
CA PHE A 356 12.93 12.54 -21.05
C PHE A 356 11.42 12.43 -21.21
N GLN A 357 10.95 11.21 -21.44
CA GLN A 357 9.53 10.90 -21.45
C GLN A 357 9.25 9.71 -20.53
N TYR A 358 8.11 9.74 -19.86
CA TYR A 358 7.57 8.53 -19.24
C TYR A 358 7.23 7.54 -20.35
N LYS A 359 7.72 6.31 -20.21
CA LYS A 359 7.61 5.28 -21.24
C LYS A 359 7.74 3.91 -20.58
N THR A 360 6.64 3.42 -20.02
CA THR A 360 6.63 2.08 -19.44
C THR A 360 6.94 1.05 -20.53
N LYS A 361 7.83 0.12 -20.21
CA LYS A 361 8.24 -0.97 -21.10
C LYS A 361 7.16 -2.07 -21.14
N THR A 362 6.03 -1.77 -21.76
CA THR A 362 4.90 -2.69 -21.95
C THR A 362 4.02 -2.25 -23.12
N ASN A 363 3.32 -3.22 -23.71
CA ASN A 363 2.18 -3.00 -24.60
C ASN A 363 1.01 -3.91 -24.24
N CYS A 364 0.91 -4.33 -22.97
CA CYS A 364 -0.16 -5.18 -22.45
C CYS A 364 -1.06 -4.39 -21.48
N PRO A 365 -2.33 -4.80 -21.29
CA PRO A 365 -3.21 -4.26 -20.26
C PRO A 365 -2.56 -4.34 -18.88
N ARG A 366 -2.76 -3.32 -18.05
CA ARG A 366 -2.24 -3.31 -16.68
C ARG A 366 -2.96 -4.37 -15.85
N SER A 367 -2.23 -5.20 -15.11
CA SER A 367 -2.82 -6.33 -14.37
C SER A 367 -3.71 -5.90 -13.21
N GLU A 368 -3.43 -4.74 -12.61
CA GLU A 368 -4.24 -4.12 -11.56
C GLU A 368 -5.54 -3.48 -12.07
N ASN A 369 -5.69 -3.32 -13.38
CA ASN A 369 -6.92 -2.80 -14.02
C ASN A 369 -7.27 -3.55 -15.32
N PHE A 370 -7.03 -4.86 -15.34
CA PHE A 370 -6.85 -5.64 -16.56
C PHE A 370 -8.06 -5.61 -17.50
N LEU A 371 -9.27 -5.86 -16.99
CA LEU A 371 -10.46 -5.98 -17.82
C LEU A 371 -10.83 -4.64 -18.46
N GLU A 372 -10.79 -3.56 -17.69
CA GLU A 372 -11.11 -2.22 -18.18
C GLU A 372 -10.07 -1.75 -19.20
N ASP A 373 -8.78 -1.89 -18.90
CA ASP A 373 -7.71 -1.56 -19.84
C ASP A 373 -7.82 -2.38 -21.13
N TYR A 374 -8.10 -3.68 -21.02
CA TYR A 374 -8.29 -4.56 -22.18
C TYR A 374 -9.45 -4.07 -23.05
N GLN A 375 -10.62 -3.83 -22.45
CA GLN A 375 -11.83 -3.40 -23.16
C GLN A 375 -11.65 -2.05 -23.86
N LEU A 376 -11.06 -1.07 -23.18
CA LEU A 376 -10.77 0.24 -23.78
C LEU A 376 -9.73 0.12 -24.90
N GLY A 377 -8.72 -0.73 -24.70
CA GLY A 377 -7.69 -0.97 -25.71
C GLY A 377 -8.24 -1.61 -26.99
N ILE A 378 -9.09 -2.64 -26.90
CA ILE A 378 -9.68 -3.28 -28.09
C ILE A 378 -10.68 -2.39 -28.84
N GLN A 379 -11.25 -1.38 -28.16
CA GLN A 379 -12.10 -0.37 -28.79
C GLN A 379 -11.29 0.73 -29.48
N SER A 380 -10.00 0.87 -29.13
CA SER A 380 -9.08 1.80 -29.78
C SER A 380 -8.63 1.29 -31.15
N LYS A 381 -8.30 2.21 -32.06
CA LYS A 381 -7.69 1.89 -33.36
C LYS A 381 -6.30 1.27 -33.22
N GLN A 382 -5.61 1.53 -32.11
CA GLN A 382 -4.27 1.03 -31.83
C GLN A 382 -4.17 0.45 -30.40
N PRO A 383 -4.67 -0.78 -30.17
CA PRO A 383 -4.73 -1.37 -28.82
C PRO A 383 -3.37 -1.44 -28.11
N LEU A 384 -2.32 -1.86 -28.81
CA LEU A 384 -0.96 -1.94 -28.25
C LEU A 384 -0.44 -0.59 -27.79
N PHE A 385 -0.67 0.45 -28.60
CA PHE A 385 -0.28 1.81 -28.24
C PHE A 385 -1.10 2.32 -27.06
N PHE A 386 -2.42 2.10 -27.07
CA PHE A 386 -3.31 2.47 -25.97
C PHE A 386 -2.84 1.86 -24.63
N TRP A 387 -2.52 0.57 -24.60
CA TRP A 387 -2.03 -0.08 -23.38
C TRP A 387 -0.68 0.48 -22.94
N SER A 388 0.24 0.70 -23.88
CA SER A 388 1.56 1.27 -23.59
C SER A 388 1.48 2.70 -23.03
N SER A 389 0.65 3.56 -23.64
CA SER A 389 0.48 4.95 -23.22
C SER A 389 -0.29 5.06 -21.91
N THR A 390 -1.28 4.19 -21.66
CA THR A 390 -1.97 4.06 -20.37
C THR A 390 -0.98 3.72 -19.24
N ALA A 391 -0.13 2.70 -19.46
CA ALA A 391 0.90 2.34 -18.49
C ALA A 391 1.95 3.44 -18.30
N SER A 392 2.27 4.20 -19.34
CA SER A 392 3.20 5.34 -19.27
C SER A 392 2.61 6.54 -18.53
N ALA A 393 1.30 6.78 -18.66
CA ALA A 393 0.60 7.78 -17.85
C ALA A 393 0.66 7.43 -16.35
N CYS A 394 0.59 6.14 -15.98
CA CYS A 394 0.77 5.70 -14.60
C CYS A 394 2.21 5.88 -14.08
N GLU A 395 3.21 5.73 -14.95
CA GLU A 395 4.61 6.05 -14.62
C GLU A 395 4.80 7.54 -14.32
N SER A 396 3.93 8.42 -14.83
CA SER A 396 3.97 9.85 -14.52
C SER A 396 3.44 10.22 -13.14
N GLY A 397 2.72 9.32 -12.46
CA GLY A 397 1.97 9.60 -11.23
C GLY A 397 0.70 10.44 -11.43
N ILE A 398 0.31 10.73 -12.67
CA ILE A 398 -0.89 11.52 -13.01
C ILE A 398 -1.86 10.65 -13.82
N ASP A 399 -2.35 9.58 -13.20
CA ASP A 399 -3.29 8.59 -13.74
C ASP A 399 -4.72 8.84 -13.22
N PHE A 400 -5.64 9.42 -13.98
CA PHE A 400 -5.49 10.01 -15.31
C PHE A 400 -5.87 11.49 -15.33
N SER A 401 -5.35 12.22 -16.33
CA SER A 401 -5.56 13.66 -16.51
C SER A 401 -5.76 14.00 -17.99
N SER A 402 -6.56 15.03 -18.26
CA SER A 402 -6.73 15.61 -19.61
C SER A 402 -5.40 15.97 -20.29
N ARG A 403 -4.34 16.20 -19.50
CA ARG A 403 -2.96 16.36 -19.98
C ARG A 403 -2.51 15.25 -20.94
N TRP A 404 -2.94 14.01 -20.69
CA TRP A 404 -2.51 12.84 -21.46
C TRP A 404 -3.45 12.47 -22.59
N TYR A 405 -4.61 13.12 -22.71
CA TYR A 405 -5.61 12.77 -23.72
C TYR A 405 -5.58 13.70 -24.92
N ASN A 406 -5.88 13.16 -26.09
CA ASN A 406 -6.15 13.96 -27.27
C ASN A 406 -7.56 14.56 -27.18
N TRP A 407 -7.67 15.77 -26.65
CA TRP A 407 -8.91 16.53 -26.71
C TRP A 407 -9.17 16.98 -28.15
N LYS A 408 -9.95 16.19 -28.90
CA LYS A 408 -10.68 16.70 -30.07
C LYS A 408 -12.06 17.13 -29.60
N ASN A 409 -12.39 18.40 -29.79
CA ASN A 409 -13.74 18.95 -29.59
C ASN A 409 -14.76 18.12 -30.40
N ASN A 410 -15.46 17.19 -29.76
CA ASN A 410 -16.73 16.70 -30.30
C ASN A 410 -17.81 17.69 -29.85
N THR A 411 -18.03 18.73 -30.65
CA THR A 411 -19.08 19.75 -30.45
C THR A 411 -20.47 19.30 -30.90
N GLU A 412 -20.76 18.00 -30.92
CA GLU A 412 -22.11 17.51 -31.19
C GLU A 412 -22.54 16.52 -30.10
N ASN A 413 -23.51 16.97 -29.31
CA ASN A 413 -24.22 16.31 -28.21
C ASN A 413 -23.58 16.43 -26.82
N GLY A 414 -24.04 17.47 -26.11
CA GLY A 414 -23.74 17.73 -24.72
C GLY A 414 -24.12 16.56 -23.80
N GLY A 415 -23.17 16.21 -22.93
CA GLY A 415 -23.33 15.22 -21.88
C GLY A 415 -21.98 14.81 -21.32
N VAL A 416 -21.55 15.47 -20.25
CA VAL A 416 -20.35 15.11 -19.50
C VAL A 416 -20.52 13.68 -18.95
N ARG A 417 -19.80 12.72 -19.53
CA ARG A 417 -19.47 11.46 -18.87
C ARG A 417 -17.97 11.43 -18.65
N GLY A 418 -17.56 11.55 -17.39
CA GLY A 418 -16.18 11.36 -16.94
C GLY A 418 -15.76 9.90 -17.07
N GLY A 419 -15.57 9.43 -18.31
CA GLY A 419 -14.96 8.15 -18.64
C GLY A 419 -13.92 8.39 -19.74
N GLY A 420 -12.69 7.96 -19.50
CA GLY A 420 -11.51 8.18 -20.34
C GLY A 420 -11.58 7.48 -21.70
N GLY A 421 -12.47 7.93 -22.58
CA GLY A 421 -12.60 7.43 -23.96
C GLY A 421 -11.74 8.16 -24.99
N GLY A 422 -10.86 9.07 -24.57
CA GLY A 422 -9.91 9.72 -25.48
C GLY A 422 -8.70 8.82 -25.75
N GLU A 423 -8.18 8.83 -26.98
CA GLU A 423 -6.85 8.25 -27.25
C GLU A 423 -5.80 8.98 -26.39
N VAL A 424 -5.05 8.23 -25.60
CA VAL A 424 -3.92 8.73 -24.82
C VAL A 424 -2.78 9.08 -25.80
N LYS A 425 -2.20 10.28 -25.65
CA LYS A 425 -1.15 10.83 -26.52
C LYS A 425 0.21 10.18 -26.34
#